data_AF-A0A2M7SVE0-F1
#
_entry.id   AF-A0A2M7SVE0-F1
#
_cell.length_a   1.000
_cell.length_b   1.000
_cell.length_c   1.000
_cell.angle_alpha   90.00
_cell.angle_beta   90.00
_cell.angle_gamma   90.00
#
_symmetry.space_group_name_H-M   'P 1'
#
loop_
_entity.id
_entity.type
_entity.pdbx_description
1 polymer ?
#
loop_
_entity_poly.entity_id
_entity_poly.type
_entity_poly.pdbx_seq_one_letter_code
_entity_poly.pdbx_strand_id
1 'polypeptide(L)'
;MARVAGVDLPKEKAVSIGLRYIYGIGPTLSQHILAAAEINPGIKVKDLTEEQVVRIRDIVDKKYKVEGELRREIQSNIKQLIEIGSWQGIRHRMNLP
;
A
#
# COMPACT_ATOMS: atom_id res chain seq x y z
N MET A 1 9.21 -15.14 7.51
CA MET A 1 8.83 -14.62 6.16
C MET A 1 7.83 -13.52 6.46
N ALA A 2 8.16 -12.25 6.23
CA ALA A 2 7.28 -11.16 6.67
C ALA A 2 6.19 -10.94 5.62
N ARG A 3 4.98 -11.43 5.91
CA ARG A 3 3.77 -11.17 5.10
C ARG A 3 2.99 -10.02 5.72
N VAL A 4 2.79 -8.95 4.97
CA VAL A 4 2.07 -7.74 5.41
C VAL A 4 1.04 -7.37 4.34
N ALA A 5 -0.22 -7.14 4.75
CA ALA A 5 -1.34 -6.84 3.86
C ALA A 5 -1.55 -7.85 2.69
N GLY A 6 -1.23 -9.13 2.91
CA GLY A 6 -1.36 -10.18 1.89
C GLY A 6 -0.21 -10.23 0.87
N VAL A 7 0.82 -9.37 1.01
CA VAL A 7 2.02 -9.35 0.16
C VAL A 7 3.22 -9.88 0.91
N ASP A 8 4.02 -10.70 0.23
CA ASP A 8 5.29 -11.20 0.74
C ASP A 8 6.41 -10.20 0.47
N LEU A 9 7.00 -9.66 1.54
CA LEU A 9 8.04 -8.63 1.43
C LEU A 9 9.40 -9.22 1.01
N PRO A 10 10.16 -8.54 0.14
CA PRO A 10 11.48 -9.00 -0.28
C PRO A 10 12.48 -8.99 0.90
N LYS A 11 12.99 -10.17 1.26
CA LYS A 11 13.78 -10.42 2.48
C LYS A 11 15.07 -9.61 2.59
N GLU A 12 15.73 -9.35 1.47
CA GLU A 12 17.07 -8.73 1.46
C GLU A 12 17.04 -7.20 1.43
N LYS A 13 15.88 -6.60 1.14
CA LYS A 13 15.74 -5.14 1.06
C LYS A 13 15.57 -4.53 2.44
N ALA A 14 15.93 -3.25 2.53
CA ALA A 14 15.60 -2.44 3.70
C ALA A 14 14.07 -2.36 3.86
N VAL A 15 13.58 -2.37 5.10
CA VAL A 15 12.12 -2.36 5.38
C VAL A 15 11.45 -1.15 4.72
N SER A 16 12.11 0.00 4.71
CA SER A 16 11.62 1.22 4.05
C SER A 16 11.35 1.07 2.55
N ILE A 17 12.07 0.19 1.87
CA ILE A 17 11.86 -0.15 0.46
C ILE A 17 10.90 -1.33 0.34
N GLY A 18 11.01 -2.31 1.23
CA GLY A 18 10.12 -3.47 1.29
C GLY A 18 8.66 -3.07 1.34
N LEU A 19 8.28 -2.14 2.23
CA LEU A 19 6.89 -1.68 2.37
C LEU A 19 6.31 -1.04 1.10
N ARG A 20 7.15 -0.50 0.22
CA ARG A 20 6.71 0.13 -1.04
C ARG A 20 6.23 -0.88 -2.09
N TYR A 21 6.44 -2.18 -1.85
CA TYR A 21 5.88 -3.23 -2.69
C TYR A 21 4.39 -3.42 -2.48
N ILE A 22 3.84 -2.88 -1.38
CA ILE A 22 2.42 -2.89 -1.10
C ILE A 22 1.77 -1.76 -1.91
N TYR A 23 0.78 -2.10 -2.71
CA TYR A 23 0.00 -1.14 -3.48
C TYR A 23 -0.72 -0.16 -2.56
N GLY A 24 -0.48 1.12 -2.80
CA GLY A 24 -0.95 2.22 -1.94
C GLY A 24 0.11 2.79 -0.99
N ILE A 25 1.26 2.11 -0.81
CA ILE A 25 2.34 2.59 0.07
C ILE A 25 3.48 3.19 -0.76
N GLY A 26 3.64 4.50 -0.65
CA GLY A 26 4.75 5.25 -1.25
C GLY A 26 5.97 5.42 -0.32
N PRO A 27 7.01 6.15 -0.77
CA PRO A 27 8.21 6.42 0.03
C PRO A 27 7.91 7.23 1.31
N THR A 28 7.01 8.21 1.22
CA THR A 28 6.58 9.04 2.36
C THR A 28 5.80 8.22 3.38
N LEU A 29 4.78 7.49 2.93
CA LEU A 29 3.96 6.63 3.78
C LEU A 29 4.80 5.55 4.47
N SER A 30 5.74 4.93 3.76
CA SER A 30 6.67 3.96 4.34
C SER A 30 7.47 4.55 5.52
N GLN A 31 7.99 5.78 5.38
CA GLN A 31 8.69 6.46 6.47
C GLN A 31 7.77 6.79 7.64
N HIS A 32 6.53 7.25 7.37
CA HIS A 32 5.56 7.53 8.43
C HIS A 32 5.15 6.27 9.20
N ILE A 33 4.93 5.15 8.50
CA ILE A 33 4.59 3.87 9.13
C ILE A 33 5.76 3.39 10.00
N LEU A 34 6.99 3.49 9.51
CA LEU A 34 8.18 3.07 10.25
C LEU A 34 8.46 3.97 11.46
N ALA A 35 8.24 5.27 11.33
CA ALA A 35 8.34 6.20 12.45
C ALA A 35 7.27 5.90 13.52
N ALA A 36 6.02 5.64 13.11
CA ALA A 36 4.94 5.27 14.02
C ALA A 36 5.13 3.89 14.67
N ALA A 37 5.81 2.97 13.99
CA ALA A 37 6.15 1.66 14.52
C ALA A 37 7.42 1.66 15.39
N GLU A 38 8.15 2.78 15.44
CA GLU A 38 9.46 2.94 16.09
C GLU A 38 10.51 1.95 15.57
N ILE A 39 10.54 1.73 14.25
CA ILE A 39 11.45 0.80 13.58
C ILE A 39 12.45 1.56 12.74
N ASN A 40 13.73 1.19 12.83
CA ASN A 40 14.77 1.80 12.02
C ASN A 40 14.58 1.42 10.53
N PRO A 41 14.45 2.41 9.61
CA PRO A 41 14.19 2.16 8.19
C PRO A 41 15.31 1.45 7.43
N GLY A 42 16.52 1.40 8.00
CA GLY A 42 17.70 0.74 7.44
C GLY A 42 17.81 -0.76 7.75
N ILE A 43 16.98 -1.28 8.65
CA ILE A 43 16.94 -2.72 8.96
C ILE A 43 16.49 -3.48 7.71
N LYS A 44 16.97 -4.71 7.50
CA LYS A 44 16.50 -5.58 6.42
C LYS A 44 15.22 -6.30 6.84
N VAL A 45 14.35 -6.60 5.88
CA VAL A 45 13.08 -7.31 6.15
C VAL A 45 13.30 -8.66 6.84
N LYS A 46 14.40 -9.35 6.55
CA LYS A 46 14.76 -10.61 7.22
C LYS A 46 15.09 -10.49 8.71
N ASP A 47 15.53 -9.31 9.16
CA ASP A 47 16.01 -9.05 10.51
C ASP A 47 14.88 -8.42 11.39
N LEU A 48 13.66 -8.32 10.84
CA LEU A 48 12.48 -7.90 11.60
C LEU A 48 12.06 -8.98 12.60
N THR A 49 11.74 -8.56 13.82
CA THR A 49 11.10 -9.45 14.81
C THR A 49 9.62 -9.62 14.51
N GLU A 50 9.02 -10.72 14.96
CA GLU A 50 7.59 -10.99 14.73
C GLU A 50 6.70 -9.88 15.33
N GLU A 51 7.08 -9.34 16.50
CA GLU A 51 6.41 -8.21 17.14
C GLU A 51 6.44 -6.94 16.30
N GLN A 52 7.57 -6.66 15.64
CA GLN A 52 7.70 -5.52 14.72
C GLN A 52 6.83 -5.71 13.48
N VAL A 53 6.75 -6.93 12.96
CA VAL A 53 5.87 -7.26 11.82
C VAL A 53 4.40 -7.07 12.19
N VAL A 54 3.99 -7.50 13.38
CA VAL A 54 2.62 -7.30 13.89
C VAL A 54 2.32 -5.81 14.06
N ARG A 55 3.23 -5.03 14.66
CA ARG A 55 3.06 -3.57 14.79
C ARG A 55 2.88 -2.87 13.45
N ILE A 56 3.71 -3.21 12.46
CA ILE A 56 3.56 -2.66 11.10
C ILE A 56 2.20 -3.04 10.51
N ARG A 57 1.80 -4.31 10.63
CA ARG A 57 0.52 -4.81 10.12
C ARG A 57 -0.66 -4.05 10.73
N ASP A 58 -0.68 -3.90 12.05
CA ASP A 58 -1.74 -3.19 12.76
C ASP A 58 -1.86 -1.72 12.34
N ILE A 59 -0.72 -1.05 12.12
CA ILE A 59 -0.71 0.35 11.66
C ILE A 59 -1.22 0.44 10.22
N VAL A 60 -0.80 -0.47 9.35
CA VAL A 60 -1.22 -0.52 7.95
C VAL A 60 -2.73 -0.77 7.86
N ASP A 61 -3.22 -1.83 8.50
CA ASP A 61 -4.62 -2.25 8.41
C ASP A 61 -5.59 -1.23 9.04
N LYS A 62 -5.17 -0.51 10.10
CA LYS A 62 -6.04 0.50 10.77
C LYS A 62 -6.06 1.85 10.08
N LYS A 63 -4.95 2.30 9.50
CA LYS A 63 -4.81 3.69 9.03
C LYS A 63 -4.84 3.84 7.52
N TYR A 64 -4.57 2.77 6.76
CA TYR A 64 -4.37 2.87 5.33
C TYR A 64 -5.18 1.81 4.57
N LYS A 65 -5.90 2.26 3.55
CA LYS A 65 -6.50 1.36 2.56
C LYS A 65 -5.40 0.92 1.60
N VAL A 66 -5.12 -0.37 1.57
CA VAL A 66 -4.03 -0.94 0.76
C VAL A 66 -4.54 -2.08 -0.12
N GLU A 67 -3.79 -2.36 -1.19
CA GLU A 67 -4.04 -3.48 -2.09
C GLU A 67 -5.48 -3.56 -2.63
N GLY A 68 -6.20 -4.63 -2.32
CA GLY A 68 -7.48 -4.97 -2.92
C GLY A 68 -8.55 -3.94 -2.62
N GLU A 69 -8.56 -3.37 -1.42
CA GLU A 69 -9.54 -2.34 -1.04
C GLU A 69 -9.35 -1.07 -1.87
N LEU A 70 -8.10 -0.57 -1.93
CA LEU A 70 -7.77 0.63 -2.69
C LEU A 70 -8.03 0.44 -4.19
N ARG A 71 -7.72 -0.73 -4.76
CA ARG A 71 -7.99 -1.05 -6.17
C ARG A 71 -9.48 -1.05 -6.48
N ARG A 72 -10.30 -1.63 -5.60
CA ARG A 72 -11.77 -1.64 -5.76
C ARG A 72 -12.36 -0.25 -5.66
N GLU A 73 -11.87 0.57 -4.72
CA GLU A 73 -12.31 1.97 -4.57
C GLU A 73 -12.01 2.78 -5.84
N ILE A 74 -10.79 2.71 -6.36
CA ILE A 74 -10.42 3.40 -7.62
C ILE A 74 -11.29 2.91 -8.78
N GLN A 75 -11.50 1.61 -8.92
CA GLN A 75 -12.35 1.06 -9.98
C GLN A 75 -13.80 1.52 -9.85
N SER A 76 -14.34 1.57 -8.63
CA SER A 76 -15.68 2.09 -8.36
C SER A 76 -15.80 3.57 -8.73
N ASN A 77 -14.80 4.38 -8.40
CA ASN A 77 -14.78 5.80 -8.74
C ASN A 77 -14.77 6.02 -10.26
N ILE A 78 -13.96 5.27 -11.00
CA ILE A 78 -13.96 5.32 -12.47
C ILE A 78 -15.31 4.88 -13.03
N LYS A 79 -15.88 3.79 -12.51
CA LYS A 79 -17.20 3.30 -12.95
C LYS A 79 -18.29 4.34 -12.72
N GLN A 80 -18.28 5.02 -11.58
CA GLN A 80 -19.21 6.10 -11.28
C GLN A 80 -19.08 7.25 -12.28
N LEU A 81 -17.87 7.68 -12.62
CA LEU A 81 -17.63 8.72 -13.64
C LEU A 81 -18.20 8.34 -15.02
N ILE A 82 -18.12 7.05 -15.36
CA ILE A 82 -18.66 6.48 -16.60
C ILE A 82 -20.20 6.46 -16.56
N GLU A 83 -20.80 6.07 -15.43
CA GLU A 83 -22.26 5.97 -15.26
C GLU A 83 -22.94 7.35 -15.32
N ILE A 84 -22.34 8.39 -14.72
CA ILE A 84 -22.88 9.76 -14.77
C ILE A 84 -22.69 10.44 -16.13
N GLY A 85 -21.90 9.86 -17.05
CA GLY A 85 -21.66 10.43 -18.39
C GLY A 85 -20.78 11.68 -18.41
N SER A 86 -19.94 11.89 -17.40
CA SER A 86 -18.96 12.98 -17.36
C SER A 86 -17.96 12.90 -18.52
N TRP A 87 -17.37 14.03 -18.91
CA TRP A 87 -16.31 14.05 -19.94
C TRP A 87 -15.17 13.06 -19.64
N GLN A 88 -14.71 13.04 -18.38
CA GLN A 88 -13.69 12.08 -17.92
C GLN A 88 -14.16 10.63 -18.07
N GLY A 89 -15.42 10.33 -17.70
CA GLY A 89 -16.01 9.01 -17.87
C GLY A 89 -16.07 8.55 -19.32
N ILE A 90 -16.40 9.45 -20.26
CA ILE A 90 -16.42 9.13 -21.69
C ILE A 90 -15.01 8.79 -22.19
N ARG A 91 -14.00 9.60 -21.80
CA ARG A 91 -12.59 9.34 -22.15
C ARG A 91 -12.11 8.00 -21.57
N HIS A 92 -12.42 7.71 -20.30
CA HIS A 92 -12.15 6.41 -19.68
C HIS A 92 -12.82 5.25 -20.43
N ARG A 93 -14.07 5.39 -20.86
CA ARG A 93 -14.78 4.36 -21.63
C ARG A 93 -14.13 4.10 -23.00
N MET A 94 -13.59 5.14 -23.63
CA MET A 94 -12.92 5.07 -24.93
C MET A 94 -11.42 4.73 -24.82
N ASN A 95 -10.89 4.54 -23.60
CA ASN A 95 -9.44 4.39 -23.35
C ASN A 95 -8.60 5.53 -23.94
N LEU A 96 -9.12 6.76 -23.87
CA LEU A 96 -8.43 7.97 -24.30
C LEU A 96 -7.95 8.77 -23.08
N PRO A 97 -6.81 9.49 -23.20
CA PRO A 97 -6.29 10.34 -22.13
C PRO A 97 -7.21 11.53 -21.80
#